data_AF-A0A2B4R807-F1
#
_entry.id   AF-A0A2B4R807-F1
#
_cell.length_a   1.000
_cell.length_b   1.000
_cell.length_c   1.000
_cell.angle_alpha   90.00
_cell.angle_beta   90.00
_cell.angle_gamma   90.00
#
_symmetry.space_group_name_H-M   'P 1'
#
loop_
_entity.id
_entity.type
_entity.pdbx_description
1 polymer ?
#
loop_
_entity_poly.entity_id
_entity_poly.type
_entity_poly.pdbx_seq_one_letter_code
_entity_poly.pdbx_strand_id
1 'polypeptide(L)'
;MTEIEENNLSKGFYETANVEKDSTMIFRPCYSRRFLPCLLWSWFCKWYLRFMERFFGWYSAGIAKHPLITIQLCLMLVSVCSVGFVWFNSENRTVKLFIPQNSKAIDDLETAEKYFRVNFREEIILLAASPSNPNVLSPECLKQAFRAHNAVMELKSFTELCVTLLGNKSRSPEGCAMINPLEFLQFNESKLSGKDIHEVQRELGKAYNDTSLLMRNGRPFWLNFNRMFGKATRKHGRITDAKALQMIYLLRDPKDDDASDKILNWEKAFMDKVSSLVDKLSCFDVHYSSERSLDDAISASTGSDVKLVSITFTFMISFACFMLGKYLNPLTGHALLANGGVIAVALGILSGLGLGMWLRVPFVSLVGCCLSWFLESASTTCSS
;
A
#
# COMPACT_ATOMS: atom_id res chain seq x y z
N MET A 1 -16.53 27.40 -55.43
CA MET A 1 -16.99 26.08 -54.97
C MET A 1 -17.38 26.23 -53.51
N THR A 2 -18.39 27.08 -53.32
CA THR A 2 -18.57 27.92 -52.13
C THR A 2 -20.06 28.26 -51.96
N GLU A 3 -20.95 27.47 -52.56
CA GLU A 3 -22.40 27.71 -52.55
C GLU A 3 -23.22 26.41 -52.47
N ILE A 4 -22.54 25.25 -52.36
CA ILE A 4 -23.19 23.92 -52.29
C ILE A 4 -23.14 23.34 -50.87
N GLU A 5 -22.29 23.84 -49.98
CA GLU A 5 -22.18 23.35 -48.59
C GLU A 5 -23.04 24.11 -47.57
N GLU A 6 -23.42 25.37 -47.84
CA GLU A 6 -24.42 26.09 -47.02
C GLU A 6 -25.81 25.45 -47.11
N ASN A 7 -26.15 24.82 -48.24
CA ASN A 7 -27.42 24.11 -48.42
C ASN A 7 -27.49 22.75 -47.70
N ASN A 8 -26.37 22.19 -47.25
CA ASN A 8 -26.34 20.93 -46.49
C ASN A 8 -26.35 21.14 -44.97
N LEU A 9 -25.85 22.28 -44.48
CA LEU A 9 -25.96 22.67 -43.06
C LEU A 9 -27.36 23.21 -42.70
N SER A 10 -28.05 23.87 -43.64
CA SER A 10 -29.47 24.19 -43.50
C SER A 10 -30.34 22.93 -43.53
N LYS A 11 -30.01 21.93 -44.36
CA LYS A 11 -30.73 20.64 -44.37
C LYS A 11 -30.55 19.82 -43.09
N GLY A 12 -29.36 19.82 -42.47
CA GLY A 12 -29.14 19.13 -41.18
C GLY A 12 -29.88 19.75 -39.99
N PHE A 13 -30.15 21.06 -40.02
CA PHE A 13 -30.99 21.72 -39.01
C PHE A 13 -32.50 21.64 -39.32
N TYR A 14 -32.90 21.50 -40.59
CA TYR A 14 -34.29 21.22 -40.98
C TYR A 14 -34.68 19.73 -40.90
N GLU A 15 -33.72 18.80 -40.96
CA GLU A 15 -33.95 17.37 -40.69
C GLU A 15 -33.97 17.06 -39.19
N THR A 16 -33.27 17.80 -38.33
CA THR A 16 -33.44 17.67 -36.87
C THR A 16 -34.74 18.29 -36.35
N ALA A 17 -35.34 19.24 -37.09
CA ALA A 17 -36.69 19.73 -36.82
C ALA A 17 -37.82 18.84 -37.40
N ASN A 18 -37.51 17.90 -38.30
CA ASN A 18 -38.48 16.95 -38.87
C ASN A 18 -38.30 15.50 -38.40
N VAL A 19 -37.18 15.16 -37.76
CA VAL A 19 -37.06 13.91 -36.99
C VAL A 19 -37.81 14.01 -35.65
N GLU A 20 -38.17 15.22 -35.20
CA GLU A 20 -39.12 15.47 -34.11
C GLU A 20 -40.60 15.26 -34.50
N LYS A 21 -40.87 14.52 -35.58
CA LYS A 21 -42.20 13.95 -35.86
C LYS A 21 -42.24 12.41 -35.85
N ASP A 22 -41.10 11.73 -35.84
CA ASP A 22 -41.05 10.25 -35.95
C ASP A 22 -40.34 9.55 -34.79
N SER A 23 -40.08 10.27 -33.70
CA SER A 23 -39.75 9.68 -32.41
C SER A 23 -40.74 10.15 -31.34
N THR A 24 -42.03 10.02 -31.65
CA THR A 24 -42.94 9.56 -30.61
C THR A 24 -42.34 8.25 -30.10
N MET A 25 -41.64 8.30 -28.97
CA MET A 25 -41.43 7.13 -28.15
C MET A 25 -42.85 6.67 -27.81
N ILE A 26 -43.35 5.73 -28.61
CA ILE A 26 -44.64 5.08 -28.41
C ILE A 26 -44.47 4.32 -27.10
N PHE A 27 -44.75 5.01 -25.99
CA PHE A 27 -45.33 4.35 -24.84
C PHE A 27 -46.57 3.67 -25.38
N ARG A 28 -46.46 2.37 -25.68
CA ARG A 28 -47.60 1.54 -26.09
C ARG A 28 -48.74 1.87 -25.14
N PRO A 29 -49.91 2.31 -25.64
CA PRO A 29 -51.04 2.51 -24.77
C PRO A 29 -51.41 1.13 -24.22
N CYS A 30 -51.16 0.92 -22.94
CA CYS A 30 -51.66 -0.25 -22.22
C CYS A 30 -53.18 -0.11 -22.18
N TYR A 31 -53.87 -0.72 -23.14
CA TYR A 31 -55.31 -0.69 -23.24
C TYR A 31 -55.91 -1.59 -22.14
N SER A 32 -56.65 -0.95 -21.25
CA SER A 32 -57.78 -1.49 -20.49
C SER A 32 -57.55 -2.80 -19.71
N ARG A 33 -57.05 -2.66 -18.49
CA ARG A 33 -57.84 -2.90 -17.25
C ARG A 33 -56.90 -2.98 -16.04
N ARG A 34 -57.15 -2.07 -15.09
CA ARG A 34 -56.83 -2.19 -13.66
C ARG A 34 -55.35 -2.35 -13.30
N PHE A 35 -54.55 -1.27 -13.33
CA PHE A 35 -53.39 -1.09 -12.43
C PHE A 35 -52.98 0.41 -12.35
N LEU A 36 -53.24 1.01 -11.19
CA LEU A 36 -52.89 2.40 -10.79
C LEU A 36 -51.40 2.81 -10.89
N PRO A 37 -50.39 1.91 -10.78
CA PRO A 37 -48.97 2.31 -10.71
C PRO A 37 -48.41 2.93 -12.00
N CYS A 38 -48.79 2.45 -13.18
CA CYS A 38 -48.21 2.92 -14.44
C CYS A 38 -48.63 4.36 -14.80
N LEU A 39 -49.87 4.72 -14.47
CA LEU A 39 -50.39 6.09 -14.63
C LEU A 39 -49.74 7.05 -13.63
N LEU A 40 -49.54 6.60 -12.39
CA LEU A 40 -48.84 7.38 -11.36
C LEU A 40 -47.36 7.59 -11.73
N TRP A 41 -46.68 6.55 -12.24
CA TRP A 41 -45.30 6.61 -12.70
C TRP A 41 -45.15 7.54 -13.92
N SER A 42 -46.02 7.45 -14.91
CA SER A 42 -45.99 8.35 -16.07
C SER A 42 -46.24 9.82 -15.68
N TRP A 43 -47.19 10.06 -14.77
CA TRP A 43 -47.43 11.40 -14.23
C TRP A 43 -46.22 11.93 -13.44
N PHE A 44 -45.61 11.09 -12.61
CA PHE A 44 -44.40 11.43 -11.87
C PHE A 44 -43.21 11.72 -12.81
N CYS A 45 -42.96 10.89 -13.82
CA CYS A 45 -41.91 11.12 -14.80
C CYS A 45 -42.13 12.44 -15.56
N LYS A 46 -43.35 12.73 -16.01
CA LYS A 46 -43.68 13.99 -16.69
C LYS A 46 -43.57 15.20 -15.77
N TRP A 47 -43.89 15.05 -14.49
CA TRP A 47 -43.70 16.11 -13.50
C TRP A 47 -42.22 16.35 -13.22
N TYR A 48 -41.45 15.29 -12.97
CA TYR A 48 -40.01 15.33 -12.74
C TYR A 48 -39.24 15.91 -13.92
N LEU A 49 -39.51 15.46 -15.15
CA LEU A 49 -38.85 15.98 -16.35
C LEU A 49 -39.13 17.48 -16.53
N ARG A 50 -40.40 17.91 -16.41
CA ARG A 50 -40.75 19.34 -16.50
C ARG A 50 -40.15 20.17 -15.37
N PHE A 51 -40.04 19.59 -14.18
CA PHE A 51 -39.36 20.22 -13.06
C PHE A 51 -37.87 20.40 -13.35
N MET A 52 -37.18 19.33 -13.78
CA MET A 52 -35.76 19.38 -14.12
C MET A 52 -35.48 20.35 -15.28
N GLU A 53 -36.29 20.34 -16.33
CA GLU A 53 -36.17 21.26 -17.46
C GLU A 53 -36.28 22.73 -17.01
N ARG A 54 -37.30 23.06 -16.20
CA ARG A 54 -37.46 24.42 -15.67
C ARG A 54 -36.34 24.80 -14.72
N PHE A 55 -35.91 23.89 -13.86
CA PHE A 55 -34.83 24.12 -12.90
C PHE A 55 -33.50 24.36 -13.61
N PHE A 56 -33.08 23.47 -14.50
CA PHE A 56 -31.83 23.63 -15.26
C PHE A 56 -31.91 24.81 -16.23
N GLY A 57 -33.05 25.07 -16.85
CA GLY A 57 -33.25 26.25 -17.70
C GLY A 57 -33.08 27.55 -16.93
N TRP A 58 -33.67 27.65 -15.73
CA TRP A 58 -33.52 28.81 -14.86
C TRP A 58 -32.08 28.95 -14.31
N TYR A 59 -31.50 27.84 -13.83
CA TYR A 59 -30.16 27.80 -13.25
C TYR A 59 -29.07 28.14 -14.29
N SER A 60 -29.13 27.52 -15.48
CA SER A 60 -28.20 27.80 -16.58
C SER A 60 -28.34 29.23 -17.11
N ALA A 61 -29.57 29.75 -17.20
CA ALA A 61 -29.80 31.16 -17.56
C ALA A 61 -29.20 32.12 -16.51
N GLY A 62 -29.19 31.75 -15.22
CA GLY A 62 -28.50 32.48 -14.17
C GLY A 62 -26.98 32.52 -14.38
N ILE A 63 -26.37 31.35 -14.67
CA ILE A 63 -24.93 31.24 -14.95
C ILE A 63 -24.54 32.06 -16.18
N ALA A 64 -25.33 31.98 -17.25
CA ALA A 64 -25.07 32.68 -18.50
C ALA A 64 -25.14 34.22 -18.36
N LYS A 65 -25.97 34.74 -17.46
CA LYS A 65 -26.06 36.19 -17.17
C LYS A 65 -24.84 36.72 -16.42
N HIS A 66 -24.22 35.92 -15.57
CA HIS A 66 -23.10 36.35 -14.72
C HIS A 66 -21.94 35.31 -14.68
N PRO A 67 -21.22 35.12 -15.81
CA PRO A 67 -20.19 34.09 -15.92
C PRO A 67 -18.99 34.32 -14.98
N LEU A 68 -18.51 35.57 -14.85
CA LEU A 68 -17.35 35.89 -14.01
C LEU A 68 -17.60 35.60 -12.52
N ILE A 69 -18.77 35.98 -12.01
CA ILE A 69 -19.16 35.73 -10.62
C ILE A 69 -19.25 34.22 -10.36
N THR A 70 -19.83 33.48 -11.30
CA THR A 70 -19.96 32.02 -11.19
C THR A 70 -18.59 31.33 -11.14
N ILE A 71 -17.66 31.70 -12.03
CA ILE A 71 -16.29 31.15 -12.03
C ILE A 71 -15.59 31.45 -10.71
N GLN A 72 -15.70 32.68 -10.21
CA GLN A 72 -15.07 33.06 -8.96
C GLN A 72 -15.64 32.30 -7.76
N LEU A 73 -16.96 32.06 -7.73
CA LEU A 73 -17.60 31.23 -6.71
C LEU A 73 -17.11 29.77 -6.75
N CYS A 74 -17.01 29.18 -7.95
CA CYS A 74 -16.49 27.83 -8.13
C CYS A 74 -15.03 27.71 -7.68
N LEU A 75 -14.17 28.67 -8.05
CA LEU A 75 -12.77 28.70 -7.63
C LEU A 75 -12.64 28.88 -6.12
N MET A 76 -13.49 29.71 -5.51
CA MET A 76 -13.53 29.89 -4.07
C MET A 76 -13.91 28.58 -3.35
N LEU A 77 -14.93 27.87 -3.85
CA LEU A 77 -15.31 26.57 -3.30
C LEU A 77 -14.18 25.55 -3.41
N VAL A 78 -13.56 25.42 -4.59
CA VAL A 78 -12.43 24.50 -4.80
C VAL A 78 -11.28 24.87 -3.88
N SER A 79 -10.96 26.15 -3.72
CA SER A 79 -9.91 26.62 -2.81
C SER A 79 -10.20 26.21 -1.36
N VAL A 80 -11.42 26.43 -0.87
CA VAL A 80 -11.85 26.04 0.49
C VAL A 80 -11.73 24.53 0.70
N CYS A 81 -12.20 23.72 -0.27
CA CYS A 81 -12.06 22.27 -0.20
C CYS A 81 -10.58 21.84 -0.23
N SER A 82 -9.75 22.51 -1.04
CA SER A 82 -8.31 22.23 -1.17
C SER A 82 -7.51 22.54 0.09
N VAL A 83 -8.01 23.40 1.00
CA VAL A 83 -7.40 23.59 2.34
C VAL A 83 -7.31 22.26 3.11
N GLY A 84 -8.16 21.28 2.80
CA GLY A 84 -8.13 19.96 3.41
C GLY A 84 -6.79 19.23 3.28
N PHE A 85 -5.99 19.55 2.26
CA PHE A 85 -4.64 19.01 2.10
C PHE A 85 -3.68 19.38 3.24
N VAL A 86 -4.01 20.36 4.09
CA VAL A 86 -3.26 20.64 5.33
C VAL A 86 -3.31 19.45 6.30
N TRP A 87 -4.38 18.65 6.29
CA TRP A 87 -4.52 17.43 7.09
C TRP A 87 -4.21 16.16 6.30
N PHE A 88 -3.41 16.28 5.25
CA PHE A 88 -2.95 15.13 4.47
C PHE A 88 -2.22 14.14 5.40
N ASN A 89 -2.77 12.94 5.50
CA ASN A 89 -2.16 11.81 6.18
C ASN A 89 -2.13 10.61 5.24
N SER A 90 -0.97 10.02 5.03
CA SER A 90 -0.82 8.85 4.17
C SER A 90 -0.88 7.58 5.01
N GLU A 91 -1.72 6.63 4.62
CA GLU A 91 -1.79 5.32 5.28
C GLU A 91 -1.25 4.24 4.34
N ASN A 92 -0.16 3.61 4.75
CA ASN A 92 0.52 2.57 3.96
C ASN A 92 0.53 1.20 4.64
N ARG A 93 0.04 1.10 5.89
CA ARG A 93 0.06 -0.16 6.65
C ARG A 93 -0.89 -1.18 6.02
N THR A 94 -0.33 -2.28 5.53
CA THR A 94 -1.09 -3.34 4.82
C THR A 94 -2.25 -3.87 5.68
N VAL A 95 -2.01 -4.13 6.97
CA VAL A 95 -3.04 -4.65 7.89
C VAL A 95 -4.27 -3.75 7.93
N LYS A 96 -4.09 -2.43 7.96
CA LYS A 96 -5.21 -1.47 8.04
C LYS A 96 -5.93 -1.28 6.69
N LEU A 97 -5.21 -1.43 5.58
CA LEU A 97 -5.77 -1.29 4.23
C LEU A 97 -6.58 -2.52 3.80
N PHE A 98 -6.09 -3.72 4.10
CA PHE A 98 -6.65 -4.96 3.56
C PHE A 98 -7.59 -5.69 4.54
N ILE A 99 -7.60 -5.32 5.83
CA ILE A 99 -8.48 -5.92 6.83
C ILE A 99 -9.54 -4.90 7.27
N PRO A 100 -10.85 -5.25 7.18
CA PRO A 100 -11.89 -4.38 7.69
C PRO A 100 -11.75 -4.22 9.20
N GLN A 101 -11.71 -2.97 9.67
CA GLN A 101 -11.44 -2.65 11.07
C GLN A 101 -12.57 -3.10 12.02
N ASN A 102 -13.81 -3.23 11.52
CA ASN A 102 -14.95 -3.74 12.28
C ASN A 102 -15.17 -5.25 12.06
N SER A 103 -14.10 -6.01 11.83
CA SER A 103 -14.18 -7.44 11.57
C SER A 103 -13.90 -8.25 12.83
N LYS A 104 -14.51 -9.43 12.90
CA LYS A 104 -14.27 -10.40 13.99
C LYS A 104 -12.77 -10.70 14.18
N ALA A 105 -11.99 -10.70 13.10
CA ALA A 105 -10.55 -10.96 13.18
C ALA A 105 -9.80 -9.90 14.01
N ILE A 106 -10.20 -8.62 13.89
CA ILE A 106 -9.65 -7.53 14.70
C ILE A 106 -10.14 -7.63 16.14
N ASP A 107 -11.43 -7.93 16.37
CA ASP A 107 -11.97 -8.12 17.73
C ASP A 107 -11.27 -9.28 18.47
N ASP A 108 -11.01 -10.39 17.78
CA ASP A 108 -10.30 -11.55 18.31
C ASP A 108 -8.83 -11.20 18.61
N LEU A 109 -8.17 -10.40 17.76
CA LEU A 109 -6.81 -9.91 17.96
C LEU A 109 -6.72 -8.95 19.17
N GLU A 110 -7.61 -7.97 19.26
CA GLU A 110 -7.68 -7.05 20.40
C GLU A 110 -7.95 -7.80 21.71
N THR A 111 -8.83 -8.81 21.67
CA THR A 111 -9.08 -9.69 22.81
C THR A 111 -7.82 -10.46 23.18
N ALA A 112 -7.09 -11.01 22.21
CA ALA A 112 -5.84 -11.72 22.46
C ALA A 112 -4.77 -10.79 23.06
N GLU A 113 -4.59 -9.58 22.53
CA GLU A 113 -3.64 -8.58 23.06
C GLU A 113 -3.96 -8.10 24.48
N LYS A 114 -5.24 -8.11 24.86
CA LYS A 114 -5.66 -7.74 26.22
C LYS A 114 -5.16 -8.75 27.25
N TYR A 115 -5.14 -10.03 26.92
CA TYR A 115 -4.78 -11.11 27.85
C TYR A 115 -3.35 -11.61 27.66
N PHE A 116 -2.85 -11.57 26.43
CA PHE A 116 -1.56 -12.11 26.04
C PHE A 116 -0.69 -11.01 25.41
N ARG A 117 0.61 -11.07 25.70
CA ARG A 117 1.60 -10.18 25.09
C ARG A 117 1.96 -10.67 23.68
N VAL A 118 1.00 -10.61 22.77
CA VAL A 118 1.17 -11.01 21.35
C VAL A 118 1.65 -9.86 20.46
N ASN A 119 1.75 -8.64 20.99
CA ASN A 119 2.19 -7.44 20.28
C ASN A 119 3.73 -7.34 20.20
N PHE A 120 4.31 -8.13 19.30
CA PHE A 120 5.73 -8.07 18.98
C PHE A 120 5.94 -8.20 17.47
N ARG A 121 7.04 -7.63 16.99
CA ARG A 121 7.46 -7.64 15.59
C ARG A 121 8.68 -8.54 15.45
N GLU A 122 8.70 -9.36 14.41
CA GLU A 122 9.77 -10.33 14.18
C GLU A 122 10.71 -9.86 13.07
N GLU A 123 11.99 -9.78 13.40
CA GLU A 123 13.05 -9.39 12.48
C GLU A 123 13.94 -10.62 12.23
N ILE A 124 13.96 -11.08 10.99
CA ILE A 124 14.51 -12.39 10.64
C ILE A 124 15.74 -12.21 9.76
N ILE A 125 16.83 -12.90 10.14
CA ILE A 125 17.98 -13.14 9.26
C ILE A 125 18.07 -14.64 9.02
N LEU A 126 17.93 -15.04 7.77
CA LEU A 126 18.09 -16.41 7.30
C LEU A 126 19.42 -16.54 6.54
N LEU A 127 20.35 -17.28 7.12
CA LEU A 127 21.65 -17.58 6.55
C LEU A 127 21.60 -18.99 5.93
N ALA A 128 21.34 -19.08 4.63
CA ALA A 128 21.34 -20.34 3.91
C ALA A 128 22.78 -20.74 3.52
N ALA A 129 23.08 -22.03 3.50
CA ALA A 129 24.39 -22.54 3.10
C ALA A 129 24.72 -22.14 1.66
N SER A 130 25.85 -21.47 1.46
CA SER A 130 26.40 -21.22 0.13
C SER A 130 26.85 -22.54 -0.54
N PRO A 131 26.82 -22.67 -1.88
CA PRO A 131 27.34 -23.85 -2.58
C PRO A 131 28.79 -24.20 -2.21
N SER A 132 29.60 -23.19 -1.84
CA SER A 132 30.99 -23.40 -1.40
C SER A 132 31.12 -24.02 -0.01
N ASN A 133 30.10 -23.84 0.86
CA ASN A 133 30.10 -24.32 2.24
C ASN A 133 28.73 -24.97 2.56
N PRO A 134 28.51 -26.24 2.17
CA PRO A 134 27.20 -26.87 2.25
C PRO A 134 26.74 -27.15 3.70
N ASN A 135 27.61 -27.00 4.70
CA ASN A 135 27.28 -27.22 6.10
C ASN A 135 27.53 -25.95 6.92
N VAL A 136 26.45 -25.36 7.42
CA VAL A 136 26.48 -24.10 8.19
C VAL A 136 27.09 -24.25 9.59
N LEU A 137 27.33 -25.49 10.04
CA LEU A 137 27.93 -25.79 11.34
C LEU A 137 29.45 -25.68 11.35
N SER A 138 30.10 -25.37 10.21
CA SER A 138 31.54 -25.16 10.20
C SER A 138 31.93 -23.95 11.08
N PRO A 139 33.06 -24.01 11.79
CA PRO A 139 33.52 -22.92 12.66
C PRO A 139 33.63 -21.57 11.94
N GLU A 140 34.04 -21.58 10.67
CA GLU A 140 34.16 -20.40 9.81
C GLU A 140 32.79 -19.79 9.50
N CYS A 141 31.81 -20.62 9.13
CA CYS A 141 30.42 -20.18 8.94
C CYS A 141 29.86 -19.58 10.24
N LEU A 142 30.09 -20.23 11.38
CA LEU A 142 29.58 -19.74 12.65
C LEU A 142 30.24 -18.41 13.08
N LYS A 143 31.53 -18.20 12.82
CA LYS A 143 32.18 -16.89 13.01
C LYS A 143 31.55 -15.81 12.14
N GLN A 144 31.19 -16.13 10.90
CA GLN A 144 30.45 -15.21 10.04
C GLN A 144 29.04 -14.92 10.58
N ALA A 145 28.34 -15.93 11.12
CA ALA A 145 27.07 -15.75 11.80
C ALA A 145 27.19 -14.84 13.04
N PHE A 146 28.28 -14.96 13.81
CA PHE A 146 28.61 -14.04 14.90
C PHE A 146 28.76 -12.59 14.42
N ARG A 147 29.43 -12.36 13.29
CA ARG A 147 29.53 -11.02 12.71
C ARG A 147 28.17 -10.44 12.35
N ALA A 148 27.29 -11.23 11.75
CA ALA A 148 25.92 -10.81 11.44
C ALA A 148 25.14 -10.45 12.72
N HIS A 149 25.23 -11.29 13.76
CA HIS A 149 24.59 -11.04 15.04
C HIS A 149 25.12 -9.75 15.70
N ASN A 150 26.44 -9.60 15.82
CA ASN A 150 27.04 -8.42 16.46
C ASN A 150 26.67 -7.13 15.73
N ALA A 151 26.61 -7.17 14.39
CA ALA A 151 26.20 -6.01 13.59
C ALA A 151 24.77 -5.53 13.88
N VAL A 152 23.85 -6.44 14.22
CA VAL A 152 22.48 -6.10 14.65
C VAL A 152 22.48 -5.58 16.08
N MET A 153 23.22 -6.23 16.98
CA MET A 153 23.31 -5.84 18.39
C MET A 153 23.93 -4.45 18.59
N GLU A 154 24.80 -4.01 17.68
CA GLU A 154 25.42 -2.68 17.66
C GLU A 154 24.47 -1.56 17.18
N LEU A 155 23.29 -1.90 16.63
CA LEU A 155 22.34 -0.89 16.18
C LEU A 155 21.82 -0.06 17.36
N LYS A 156 21.84 1.26 17.20
CA LYS A 156 21.35 2.20 18.20
C LYS A 156 19.88 1.91 18.52
N SER A 157 19.51 2.04 19.79
CA SER A 157 18.14 1.83 20.30
C SER A 157 17.63 0.38 20.29
N PHE A 158 18.42 -0.63 19.88
CA PHE A 158 17.97 -2.02 19.93
C PHE A 158 17.54 -2.45 21.34
N THR A 159 18.34 -2.11 22.36
CA THR A 159 18.08 -2.45 23.78
C THR A 159 16.80 -1.83 24.33
N GLU A 160 16.39 -0.67 23.81
CA GLU A 160 15.18 0.03 24.24
C GLU A 160 13.91 -0.52 23.58
N LEU A 161 14.06 -1.05 22.36
CA LEU A 161 12.95 -1.51 21.51
C LEU A 161 12.68 -3.02 21.64
N CYS A 162 13.68 -3.81 22.05
CA CYS A 162 13.54 -5.25 22.13
C CYS A 162 12.50 -5.71 23.16
N VAL A 163 11.93 -6.90 22.94
CA VAL A 163 11.07 -7.58 23.91
C VAL A 163 11.93 -8.16 25.04
N THR A 164 11.45 -8.05 26.27
CA THR A 164 12.06 -8.68 27.45
C THR A 164 11.07 -9.63 28.11
N LEU A 165 11.55 -10.63 28.84
CA LEU A 165 10.70 -11.58 29.56
C LEU A 165 9.79 -10.88 30.59
N LEU A 166 10.31 -9.86 31.27
CA LEU A 166 9.55 -9.09 32.26
C LEU A 166 8.59 -8.08 31.60
N GLY A 167 8.78 -7.75 30.32
CA GLY A 167 7.97 -6.77 29.59
C GLY A 167 8.40 -5.32 29.82
N ASN A 168 9.44 -5.06 30.63
CA ASN A 168 10.01 -3.73 30.83
C ASN A 168 11.09 -3.41 29.78
N LYS A 169 11.42 -2.13 29.59
CA LYS A 169 12.54 -1.72 28.73
C LYS A 169 13.83 -2.31 29.29
N SER A 170 14.64 -2.95 28.45
CA SER A 170 15.94 -3.43 28.88
C SER A 170 16.94 -2.30 28.92
N ARG A 171 17.85 -2.33 29.90
CA ARG A 171 19.06 -1.47 29.93
C ARG A 171 20.31 -2.21 29.43
N SER A 172 20.20 -3.53 29.22
CA SER A 172 21.28 -4.40 28.75
C SER A 172 20.86 -5.20 27.51
N PRO A 173 21.74 -5.40 26.51
CA PRO A 173 21.45 -6.26 25.36
C PRO A 173 21.19 -7.73 25.74
N GLU A 174 21.64 -8.15 26.92
CA GLU A 174 21.44 -9.52 27.43
C GLU A 174 20.00 -9.79 27.87
N GLY A 175 19.24 -8.74 28.21
CA GLY A 175 17.84 -8.85 28.62
C GLY A 175 16.84 -8.99 27.46
N CYS A 176 17.31 -8.88 26.22
CA CYS A 176 16.48 -8.97 25.03
C CYS A 176 16.19 -10.43 24.66
N ALA A 177 14.91 -10.77 24.54
CA ALA A 177 14.47 -12.06 24.05
C ALA A 177 14.75 -12.18 22.54
N MET A 178 15.37 -13.28 22.15
CA MET A 178 15.66 -13.61 20.76
C MET A 178 15.67 -15.13 20.57
N ILE A 179 15.52 -15.57 19.33
CA ILE A 179 15.70 -16.96 18.94
C ILE A 179 16.91 -17.00 18.02
N ASN A 180 18.05 -17.44 18.54
CA ASN A 180 19.31 -17.39 17.80
C ASN A 180 20.08 -18.72 17.93
N PRO A 181 20.52 -19.33 16.82
CA PRO A 181 21.34 -20.54 16.86
C PRO A 181 22.63 -20.37 17.65
N LEU A 182 23.18 -19.16 17.81
CA LEU A 182 24.41 -18.92 18.56
C LEU A 182 24.26 -19.08 20.09
N GLU A 183 23.03 -19.29 20.57
CA GLU A 183 22.72 -19.50 21.99
C GLU A 183 23.39 -20.75 22.57
N PHE A 184 23.62 -21.82 21.78
CA PHE A 184 24.34 -23.01 22.30
C PHE A 184 25.80 -22.71 22.66
N LEU A 185 26.36 -21.64 22.08
CA LEU A 185 27.69 -21.14 22.41
C LEU A 185 27.66 -20.05 23.48
N GLN A 186 26.48 -19.66 23.96
CA GLN A 186 26.25 -18.53 24.87
C GLN A 186 26.87 -17.23 24.34
N PHE A 187 26.76 -17.01 23.02
CA PHE A 187 27.33 -15.85 22.33
C PHE A 187 28.83 -15.61 22.53
N ASN A 188 29.60 -16.64 22.88
CA ASN A 188 31.04 -16.52 23.06
C ASN A 188 31.80 -17.05 21.85
N GLU A 189 32.32 -16.13 21.01
CA GLU A 189 33.09 -16.49 19.80
C GLU A 189 34.39 -17.24 20.13
N SER A 190 34.98 -17.03 21.31
CA SER A 190 36.21 -17.72 21.71
C SER A 190 36.03 -19.24 21.80
N LYS A 191 34.80 -19.73 22.02
CA LYS A 191 34.46 -21.16 22.01
C LYS A 191 34.57 -21.80 20.62
N LEU A 192 34.77 -21.02 19.55
CA LEU A 192 34.98 -21.50 18.18
C LEU A 192 36.46 -21.46 17.74
N SER A 193 37.35 -20.84 18.52
CA SER A 193 38.75 -20.73 18.13
C SER A 193 39.46 -22.08 18.27
N GLY A 194 40.08 -22.55 17.17
CA GLY A 194 40.82 -23.81 17.13
C GLY A 194 39.98 -25.09 17.16
N LYS A 195 38.65 -24.99 17.05
CA LYS A 195 37.75 -26.14 17.03
C LYS A 195 37.51 -26.64 15.62
N ASP A 196 37.37 -27.96 15.48
CA ASP A 196 36.89 -28.62 14.27
C ASP A 196 35.35 -28.75 14.27
N ILE A 197 34.78 -29.01 13.09
CA ILE A 197 33.34 -29.19 12.89
C ILE A 197 32.75 -30.28 13.79
N HIS A 198 33.47 -31.38 14.02
CA HIS A 198 33.02 -32.47 14.89
C HIS A 198 32.88 -32.04 16.35
N GLU A 199 33.71 -31.12 16.80
CA GLU A 199 33.61 -30.58 18.14
C GLU A 199 32.44 -29.61 18.27
N VAL A 200 32.19 -28.77 17.26
CA VAL A 200 31.01 -27.91 17.20
C VAL A 200 29.73 -28.75 17.22
N GLN A 201 29.66 -29.81 16.40
CA GLN A 201 28.54 -30.76 16.38
C GLN A 201 28.32 -31.43 17.75
N ARG A 202 29.40 -31.75 18.46
CA ARG A 202 29.33 -32.32 19.82
C ARG A 202 28.77 -31.32 20.82
N GLU A 203 29.22 -30.06 20.81
CA GLU A 203 28.69 -29.00 21.67
C GLU A 203 27.22 -28.71 21.36
N LEU A 204 26.84 -28.66 20.08
CA LEU A 204 25.45 -28.53 19.67
C LEU A 204 24.60 -29.71 20.15
N GLY A 205 25.12 -30.93 20.06
CA GLY A 205 24.45 -32.13 20.58
C GLY A 205 24.27 -32.12 22.10
N LYS A 206 25.25 -31.59 22.85
CA LYS A 206 25.12 -31.37 24.30
C LYS A 206 24.01 -30.37 24.60
N ALA A 207 24.03 -29.22 23.95
CA ALA A 207 23.02 -28.18 24.13
C ALA A 207 21.60 -28.64 23.73
N TYR A 208 21.50 -29.50 22.71
CA TYR A 208 20.22 -30.07 22.30
C TYR A 208 19.65 -31.06 23.33
N ASN A 209 20.50 -31.85 23.98
CA ASN A 209 20.08 -32.84 24.97
C ASN A 209 19.95 -32.25 26.39
N ASP A 210 20.54 -31.08 26.64
CA ASP A 210 20.44 -30.38 27.91
C ASP A 210 19.05 -29.74 28.06
N THR A 211 18.23 -30.32 28.94
CA THR A 211 16.88 -29.83 29.24
C THR A 211 16.89 -28.58 30.12
N SER A 212 18.02 -28.26 30.77
CA SER A 212 18.19 -27.10 31.66
C SER A 212 18.70 -25.86 30.93
N LEU A 213 19.21 -26.01 29.70
CA LEU A 213 19.70 -24.89 28.90
C LEU A 213 18.54 -24.02 28.41
N LEU A 214 18.35 -22.88 29.08
CA LEU A 214 17.39 -21.85 28.71
C LEU A 214 18.04 -20.84 27.77
N MET A 215 17.31 -20.50 26.70
CA MET A 215 17.66 -19.39 25.81
C MET A 215 17.21 -18.04 26.41
N ARG A 216 17.63 -16.91 25.81
CA ARG A 216 17.19 -15.57 26.25
C ARG A 216 15.68 -15.34 26.22
N ASN A 217 14.95 -16.09 25.40
CA ASN A 217 13.48 -16.08 25.39
C ASN A 217 12.84 -16.92 26.52
N GLY A 218 13.63 -17.44 27.47
CA GLY A 218 13.16 -18.21 28.62
C GLY A 218 12.67 -19.63 28.27
N ARG A 219 12.85 -20.08 27.02
CA ARG A 219 12.47 -21.42 26.59
C ARG A 219 13.70 -22.34 26.49
N PRO A 220 13.52 -23.65 26.70
CA PRO A 220 14.58 -24.62 26.46
C PRO A 220 15.09 -24.58 25.02
N PHE A 221 16.40 -24.75 24.83
CA PHE A 221 17.05 -24.69 23.52
C PHE A 221 16.45 -25.68 22.49
N TRP A 222 16.19 -26.92 22.91
CA TRP A 222 15.66 -27.97 22.04
C TRP A 222 14.29 -27.63 21.42
N LEU A 223 13.46 -26.84 22.11
CA LEU A 223 12.12 -26.46 21.64
C LEU A 223 12.17 -25.51 20.44
N ASN A 224 13.21 -24.67 20.38
CA ASN A 224 13.42 -23.72 19.28
C ASN A 224 14.31 -24.30 18.17
N PHE A 225 14.82 -25.53 18.31
CA PHE A 225 15.81 -26.10 17.39
C PHE A 225 15.37 -26.05 15.92
N ASN A 226 14.13 -26.45 15.63
CA ASN A 226 13.58 -26.44 14.27
C ASN A 226 13.31 -25.04 13.72
N ARG A 227 13.25 -24.02 14.57
CA ARG A 227 13.15 -22.60 14.17
C ARG A 227 14.51 -21.97 13.90
N MET A 228 15.60 -22.54 14.42
CA MET A 228 16.95 -21.99 14.29
C MET A 228 17.80 -22.70 13.24
N PHE A 229 17.62 -24.01 13.07
CA PHE A 229 18.42 -24.84 12.15
C PHE A 229 17.55 -25.42 11.05
N GLY A 230 17.75 -24.95 9.82
CA GLY A 230 17.04 -25.44 8.64
C GLY A 230 17.67 -26.73 8.08
N LYS A 231 16.82 -27.70 7.75
CA LYS A 231 17.20 -29.03 7.21
C LYS A 231 18.35 -29.69 8.00
N ALA A 232 18.25 -29.67 9.32
CA ALA A 232 19.22 -30.33 10.18
C ALA A 232 19.13 -31.86 10.03
N THR A 233 20.22 -32.51 9.65
CA THR A 233 20.31 -33.97 9.51
C THR A 233 20.89 -34.58 10.77
N ARG A 234 20.28 -35.67 11.23
CA ARG A 234 20.78 -36.47 12.35
C ARG A 234 21.20 -37.85 11.88
N LYS A 235 22.42 -38.26 12.26
CA LYS A 235 22.93 -39.63 12.06
C LYS A 235 23.30 -40.21 13.42
N HIS A 236 22.82 -41.42 13.72
CA HIS A 236 23.09 -42.11 15.00
C HIS A 236 22.82 -41.24 16.25
N GLY A 237 21.74 -40.46 16.24
CA GLY A 237 21.38 -39.57 17.35
C GLY A 237 22.22 -38.30 17.50
N ARG A 238 23.19 -38.03 16.60
CA ARG A 238 24.00 -36.81 16.59
C ARG A 238 23.61 -35.91 15.43
N ILE A 239 23.63 -34.61 15.64
CA ILE A 239 23.39 -33.60 14.61
C ILE A 239 24.68 -33.45 13.80
N THR A 240 24.64 -33.81 12.51
CA THR A 240 25.84 -33.82 11.65
C THR A 240 25.85 -32.71 10.61
N ASP A 241 24.68 -32.30 10.14
CA ASP A 241 24.58 -31.34 9.03
C ASP A 241 23.42 -30.40 9.28
N ALA A 242 23.56 -29.15 8.85
CA ALA A 242 22.45 -28.21 8.73
C ALA A 242 22.68 -27.34 7.49
N LYS A 243 21.60 -26.95 6.82
CA LYS A 243 21.65 -26.18 5.57
C LYS A 243 21.31 -24.71 5.75
N ALA A 244 20.71 -24.31 6.87
CA ALA A 244 20.42 -22.91 7.13
C ALA A 244 20.45 -22.61 8.62
N LEU A 245 20.77 -21.36 8.95
CA LEU A 245 20.66 -20.77 10.28
C LEU A 245 19.64 -19.64 10.23
N GLN A 246 18.72 -19.59 11.18
CA GLN A 246 17.71 -18.53 11.26
C GLN A 246 17.84 -17.82 12.61
N MET A 247 18.11 -16.52 12.56
CA MET A 247 18.13 -15.61 13.71
C MET A 247 16.84 -14.79 13.70
N ILE A 248 16.15 -14.75 14.83
CA ILE A 248 14.90 -13.99 14.98
C ILE A 248 15.09 -13.05 16.16
N TYR A 249 14.99 -11.75 15.90
CA TYR A 249 14.98 -10.70 16.91
C TYR A 249 13.54 -10.26 17.14
N LEU A 250 13.15 -10.14 18.40
CA LEU A 250 11.80 -9.76 18.78
C LEU A 250 11.80 -8.30 19.25
N LEU A 251 11.08 -7.45 18.54
CA LEU A 251 10.84 -6.06 18.91
C LEU A 251 9.46 -5.90 19.51
N ARG A 252 9.31 -4.96 20.44
CA ARG A 252 8.01 -4.62 21.01
C ARG A 252 7.22 -3.80 20.00
N ASP A 253 5.94 -4.13 19.81
CA ASP A 253 5.06 -3.30 18.99
C ASP A 253 4.29 -2.29 19.87
N PRO A 254 4.58 -0.97 19.77
CA PRO A 254 3.89 0.06 20.52
C PRO A 254 2.56 0.39 19.87
N LYS A 255 1.56 0.65 20.70
CA LYS A 255 0.23 1.10 20.24
C LYS A 255 0.18 2.60 19.88
N ASP A 256 1.24 3.34 20.19
CA ASP A 256 1.34 4.78 19.97
C ASP A 256 2.03 5.06 18.63
N ASP A 257 1.41 5.91 17.79
CA ASP A 257 1.86 6.17 16.43
C ASP A 257 3.28 6.80 16.42
N ASP A 258 3.60 7.70 17.36
CA ASP A 258 4.93 8.33 17.46
C ASP A 258 6.03 7.32 17.86
N ALA A 259 5.69 6.34 18.69
CA ALA A 259 6.61 5.27 19.08
C ALA A 259 6.80 4.24 17.96
N SER A 260 5.82 4.10 17.06
CA SER A 260 5.89 3.27 15.86
C SER A 260 6.96 3.78 14.89
N ASP A 261 7.05 5.09 14.66
CA ASP A 261 8.05 5.69 13.78
C ASP A 261 9.50 5.38 14.19
N LYS A 262 9.77 5.33 15.50
CA LYS A 262 11.10 4.96 16.01
C LYS A 262 11.47 3.52 15.63
N ILE A 263 10.51 2.60 15.65
CA ILE A 263 10.72 1.20 15.27
C ILE A 263 10.86 1.07 13.77
N LEU A 264 9.97 1.71 13.01
CA LEU A 264 10.05 1.73 11.55
C LEU A 264 11.40 2.27 11.04
N ASN A 265 11.99 3.23 11.75
CA ASN A 265 13.33 3.74 11.46
C ASN A 265 14.44 2.75 11.87
N TRP A 266 14.28 2.05 12.99
CA TRP A 266 15.22 1.00 13.40
C TRP A 266 15.20 -0.18 12.42
N GLU A 267 14.01 -0.63 12.02
CA GLU A 267 13.80 -1.72 11.04
C GLU A 267 14.46 -1.38 9.71
N LYS A 268 14.31 -0.13 9.25
CA LYS A 268 15.04 0.36 8.07
C LYS A 268 16.55 0.28 8.25
N ALA A 269 17.08 0.76 9.39
CA ALA A 269 18.51 0.68 9.69
C ALA A 269 19.01 -0.77 9.80
N PHE A 270 18.18 -1.69 10.30
CA PHE A 270 18.43 -3.12 10.32
C PHE A 270 18.55 -3.69 8.90
N MET A 271 17.57 -3.43 8.03
CA MET A 271 17.58 -3.87 6.63
C MET A 271 18.83 -3.34 5.90
N ASP A 272 19.15 -2.05 6.04
CA ASP A 272 20.32 -1.41 5.43
C ASP A 272 21.64 -2.04 5.94
N LYS A 273 21.72 -2.34 7.24
CA LYS A 273 22.89 -2.96 7.86
C LYS A 273 23.08 -4.38 7.36
N VAL A 274 22.03 -5.20 7.34
CA VAL A 274 22.10 -6.61 6.89
C VAL A 274 22.39 -6.68 5.40
N SER A 275 21.79 -5.81 4.59
CA SER A 275 22.09 -5.66 3.16
C SER A 275 23.60 -5.42 2.92
N SER A 276 24.23 -4.55 3.72
CA SER A 276 25.67 -4.27 3.63
C SER A 276 26.60 -5.44 4.03
N LEU A 277 26.03 -6.50 4.61
CA LEU A 277 26.75 -7.70 5.05
C LEU A 277 26.62 -8.86 4.07
N VAL A 278 25.63 -8.84 3.16
CA VAL A 278 25.36 -9.90 2.18
C VAL A 278 26.64 -10.26 1.43
N ASP A 279 27.34 -9.27 0.87
CA ASP A 279 28.57 -9.48 0.09
C ASP A 279 29.79 -9.89 0.94
N LYS A 280 29.72 -9.71 2.26
CA LYS A 280 30.85 -9.98 3.18
C LYS A 280 30.81 -11.37 3.80
N LEU A 281 29.66 -12.04 3.72
CA LEU A 281 29.38 -13.32 4.36
C LEU A 281 29.49 -14.46 3.33
N SER A 282 30.71 -14.79 2.89
CA SER A 282 30.95 -15.79 1.83
C SER A 282 30.44 -17.20 2.12
N CYS A 283 30.22 -17.54 3.39
CA CYS A 283 29.69 -18.83 3.80
C CYS A 283 28.18 -18.98 3.56
N PHE A 284 27.47 -17.87 3.38
CA PHE A 284 26.02 -17.85 3.38
C PHE A 284 25.45 -17.15 2.15
N ASP A 285 24.31 -17.65 1.70
CA ASP A 285 23.35 -16.86 0.95
C ASP A 285 22.41 -16.20 1.98
N VAL A 286 22.51 -14.88 2.11
CA VAL A 286 21.91 -14.11 3.21
C VAL A 286 20.56 -13.57 2.78
N HIS A 287 19.51 -14.06 3.43
CA HIS A 287 18.14 -13.60 3.29
C HIS A 287 17.72 -12.89 4.58
N TYR A 288 16.91 -11.84 4.47
CA TYR A 288 16.49 -11.07 5.62
C TYR A 288 15.09 -10.51 5.41
N SER A 289 14.34 -10.39 6.50
CA SER A 289 12.95 -9.95 6.49
C SER A 289 12.68 -9.12 7.72
N SER A 290 11.89 -8.07 7.54
CA SER A 290 11.39 -7.20 8.59
C SER A 290 9.89 -7.02 8.43
N GLU A 291 9.14 -6.79 9.51
CA GLU A 291 7.69 -6.53 9.43
C GLU A 291 7.37 -5.35 8.48
N ARG A 292 8.19 -4.29 8.51
CA ARG A 292 8.07 -3.14 7.59
C ARG A 292 8.34 -3.49 6.12
N SER A 293 9.16 -4.51 5.84
CA SER A 293 9.61 -4.80 4.48
C SER A 293 8.46 -5.17 3.53
N LEU A 294 7.38 -5.74 4.06
CA LEU A 294 6.17 -6.05 3.30
C LEU A 294 5.47 -4.76 2.84
N ASP A 295 5.26 -3.82 3.77
CA ASP A 295 4.65 -2.51 3.48
C ASP A 295 5.50 -1.70 2.48
N ASP A 296 6.83 -1.70 2.65
CA ASP A 296 7.76 -1.03 1.74
C ASP A 296 7.75 -1.67 0.34
N ALA A 297 7.69 -3.01 0.23
CA ALA A 297 7.64 -3.71 -1.06
C ALA A 297 6.35 -3.40 -1.85
N ILE A 298 5.20 -3.37 -1.16
CA ILE A 298 3.91 -3.00 -1.75
C ILE A 298 3.94 -1.54 -2.20
N SER A 299 4.46 -0.64 -1.36
CA SER A 299 4.57 0.78 -1.66
C SER A 299 5.52 1.04 -2.83
N ALA A 300 6.63 0.31 -2.92
CA ALA A 300 7.61 0.43 -4.00
C ALA A 300 7.04 -0.05 -5.35
N SER A 301 6.33 -1.20 -5.35
CA SER A 301 5.65 -1.70 -6.56
C SER A 301 4.61 -0.69 -7.04
N THR A 302 3.75 -0.21 -6.12
CA THR A 302 2.71 0.78 -6.44
C THR A 302 3.32 2.07 -6.97
N GLY A 303 4.40 2.57 -6.35
CA GLY A 303 5.05 3.82 -6.75
C GLY A 303 5.67 3.79 -8.15
N SER A 304 6.12 2.62 -8.61
CA SER A 304 6.62 2.45 -9.99
C SER A 304 5.47 2.52 -11.00
N ASP A 305 4.36 1.83 -10.71
CA ASP A 305 3.18 1.81 -11.57
C ASP A 305 2.52 3.20 -11.66
N VAL A 306 2.41 3.92 -10.54
CA VAL A 306 1.87 5.30 -10.51
C VAL A 306 2.58 6.22 -11.49
N LYS A 307 3.91 6.12 -11.61
CA LYS A 307 4.68 6.96 -12.55
C LYS A 307 4.33 6.66 -14.00
N LEU A 308 4.27 5.37 -14.36
CA LEU A 308 3.94 4.96 -15.72
C LEU A 308 2.52 5.40 -16.10
N VAL A 309 1.58 5.18 -15.19
CA VAL A 309 0.17 5.56 -15.33
C VAL A 309 0.02 7.09 -15.47
N SER A 310 0.75 7.88 -14.68
CA SER A 310 0.74 9.35 -14.81
C SER A 310 1.22 9.84 -16.19
N ILE A 311 2.20 9.16 -16.79
CA ILE A 311 2.72 9.51 -18.12
C ILE A 311 1.70 9.21 -19.20
N THR A 312 1.09 8.01 -19.18
CA THR A 312 0.08 7.63 -20.17
C THR A 312 -1.12 8.58 -20.15
N PHE A 313 -1.57 8.99 -18.95
CA PHE A 313 -2.66 9.96 -18.84
C PHE A 313 -2.30 11.35 -19.36
N THR A 314 -1.07 11.80 -19.10
CA THR A 314 -0.60 13.08 -19.64
C THR A 314 -0.65 13.07 -21.17
N PHE A 315 -0.25 11.96 -21.81
CA PHE A 315 -0.34 11.81 -23.26
C PHE A 315 -1.79 11.75 -23.75
N MET A 316 -2.67 10.98 -23.11
CA MET A 316 -4.08 10.88 -23.50
C MET A 316 -4.80 12.22 -23.41
N ILE A 317 -4.63 12.96 -22.30
CA ILE A 317 -5.22 14.28 -22.10
C ILE A 317 -4.68 15.26 -23.13
N SER A 318 -3.36 15.26 -23.36
CA SER A 318 -2.73 16.14 -24.35
C SER A 318 -3.24 15.85 -25.76
N PHE A 319 -3.38 14.57 -26.13
CA PHE A 319 -3.94 14.15 -27.41
C PHE A 319 -5.42 14.56 -27.56
N ALA A 320 -6.24 14.37 -26.52
CA ALA A 320 -7.64 14.80 -26.53
C ALA A 320 -7.76 16.33 -26.69
N CYS A 321 -6.95 17.10 -25.95
CA CYS A 321 -6.90 18.56 -26.10
C CYS A 321 -6.49 18.97 -27.51
N PHE A 322 -5.51 18.27 -28.09
CA PHE A 322 -5.04 18.54 -29.45
C PHE A 322 -6.11 18.23 -30.51
N MET A 323 -6.80 17.10 -30.41
CA MET A 323 -7.85 16.70 -31.35
C MET A 323 -9.10 17.59 -31.28
N LEU A 324 -9.46 18.07 -30.08
CA LEU A 324 -10.59 18.99 -29.90
C LEU A 324 -10.23 20.44 -30.27
N GLY A 325 -8.94 20.78 -30.29
CA GLY A 325 -8.43 22.09 -30.68
C GLY A 325 -8.41 22.27 -32.21
N LYS A 326 -9.35 23.05 -32.76
CA LYS A 326 -9.23 23.53 -34.15
C LYS A 326 -8.17 24.64 -34.26
N TYR A 327 -6.89 24.28 -34.33
CA TYR A 327 -5.76 25.23 -34.34
C TYR A 327 -5.57 26.00 -35.66
N LEU A 328 -6.11 25.49 -36.76
CA LEU A 328 -5.97 26.11 -38.09
C LEU A 328 -6.80 27.39 -38.25
N ASN A 329 -7.87 27.56 -37.45
CA ASN A 329 -8.72 28.75 -37.46
C ASN A 329 -8.86 29.30 -36.03
N PRO A 330 -7.94 30.15 -35.55
CA PRO A 330 -7.94 30.66 -34.17
C PRO A 330 -9.18 31.50 -33.80
N LEU A 331 -9.95 31.99 -34.79
CA LEU A 331 -11.17 32.77 -34.59
C LEU A 331 -12.45 31.92 -34.40
N THR A 332 -12.43 30.65 -34.81
CA THR A 332 -13.54 29.67 -34.64
C THR A 332 -13.14 28.45 -33.83
N GLY A 333 -11.94 28.45 -33.25
CA GLY A 333 -11.40 27.34 -32.49
C GLY A 333 -12.03 27.23 -31.10
N HIS A 334 -12.68 26.10 -30.81
CA HIS A 334 -13.18 25.75 -29.47
C HIS A 334 -12.08 25.26 -28.50
N ALA A 335 -10.81 25.65 -28.73
CA ALA A 335 -9.68 25.21 -27.92
C ALA A 335 -9.79 25.66 -26.45
N LEU A 336 -10.31 26.87 -26.20
CA LEU A 336 -10.55 27.39 -24.85
C LEU A 336 -11.58 26.52 -24.10
N LEU A 337 -12.60 26.03 -24.80
CA LEU A 337 -13.63 25.17 -24.23
C LEU A 337 -13.06 23.79 -23.84
N ALA A 338 -12.24 23.20 -24.72
CA ALA A 338 -11.57 21.92 -24.46
C ALA A 338 -10.63 22.01 -23.25
N ASN A 339 -9.75 23.03 -23.20
CA ASN A 339 -8.85 23.24 -22.07
C ASN A 339 -9.60 23.57 -20.78
N GLY A 340 -10.69 24.35 -20.87
CA GLY A 340 -11.56 24.66 -19.74
C GLY A 340 -12.21 23.41 -19.14
N GLY A 341 -12.63 22.46 -19.98
CA GLY A 341 -13.15 21.16 -19.54
C GLY A 341 -12.12 20.34 -18.75
N VAL A 342 -10.89 20.21 -19.27
CA VAL A 342 -9.83 19.47 -18.57
C VAL A 342 -9.47 20.11 -17.23
N ILE A 343 -9.36 21.44 -17.18
CA ILE A 343 -9.10 22.17 -15.94
C ILE A 343 -10.25 21.97 -14.94
N ALA A 344 -11.51 21.99 -15.40
CA ALA A 344 -12.66 21.77 -14.53
C ALA A 344 -12.63 20.37 -13.89
N VAL A 345 -12.25 19.34 -14.65
CA VAL A 345 -12.11 17.97 -14.12
C VAL A 345 -10.97 17.88 -13.11
N ALA A 346 -9.81 18.49 -13.38
CA ALA A 346 -8.69 18.53 -12.45
C ALA A 346 -9.04 19.23 -11.13
N LEU A 347 -9.75 20.36 -11.20
CA LEU A 347 -10.25 21.09 -10.03
C LEU A 347 -11.31 20.28 -9.25
N GLY A 348 -12.13 19.50 -9.95
CA GLY A 348 -13.09 18.57 -9.34
C GLY A 348 -12.40 17.48 -8.53
N ILE A 349 -11.36 16.85 -9.09
CA ILE A 349 -10.53 15.87 -8.38
C ILE A 349 -9.88 16.48 -7.14
N LEU A 350 -9.26 17.65 -7.31
CA LEU A 350 -8.60 18.36 -6.22
C LEU A 350 -9.59 18.68 -5.09
N SER A 351 -10.78 19.18 -5.43
CA SER A 351 -11.84 19.46 -4.45
C SER A 351 -12.35 18.20 -3.77
N GLY A 352 -12.52 17.09 -4.49
CA GLY A 352 -12.99 15.82 -3.93
C GLY A 352 -12.00 15.23 -2.93
N LEU A 353 -10.72 15.18 -3.31
CA LEU A 353 -9.64 14.73 -2.43
C LEU A 353 -9.48 15.66 -1.22
N GLY A 354 -9.48 16.97 -1.44
CA GLY A 354 -9.39 17.97 -0.38
C GLY A 354 -10.53 17.86 0.63
N LEU A 355 -11.76 17.69 0.16
CA LEU A 355 -12.92 17.48 1.04
C LEU A 355 -12.80 16.18 1.85
N GLY A 356 -12.31 15.09 1.23
CA GLY A 356 -12.03 13.84 1.95
C GLY A 356 -11.01 14.01 3.07
N MET A 357 -9.95 14.78 2.82
CA MET A 357 -8.91 15.07 3.83
C MET A 357 -9.43 16.00 4.94
N TRP A 358 -10.35 16.93 4.62
CA TRP A 358 -11.10 17.71 5.62
C TRP A 358 -11.85 16.81 6.61
N LEU A 359 -12.43 15.71 6.11
CA LEU A 359 -13.10 14.68 6.91
C LEU A 359 -12.13 13.70 7.59
N ARG A 360 -10.82 13.98 7.56
CA ARG A 360 -9.76 13.15 8.14
C ARG A 360 -9.70 11.73 7.57
N VAL A 361 -10.15 11.55 6.33
CA VAL A 361 -9.96 10.27 5.63
C VAL A 361 -8.50 10.18 5.18
N PRO A 362 -7.75 9.15 5.62
CA PRO A 362 -6.36 8.99 5.21
C PRO A 362 -6.26 8.69 3.72
N PHE A 363 -5.21 9.20 3.08
CA PHE A 363 -4.92 8.95 1.68
C PHE A 363 -4.22 7.61 1.52
N VAL A 364 -4.66 6.85 0.51
CA VAL A 364 -4.10 5.55 0.13
C VAL A 364 -3.59 5.64 -1.31
N SER A 365 -2.38 5.16 -1.56
CA SER A 365 -1.73 5.22 -2.88
C SER A 365 -2.55 4.57 -4.01
N LEU A 366 -3.28 3.48 -3.72
CA LEU A 366 -4.22 2.84 -4.66
C LEU A 366 -5.34 3.77 -5.14
N VAL A 367 -5.85 4.65 -4.28
CA VAL A 367 -6.91 5.60 -4.67
C VAL A 367 -6.39 6.54 -5.75
N GLY A 368 -5.13 6.98 -5.67
CA GLY A 368 -4.48 7.77 -6.71
C GLY A 368 -4.45 7.05 -8.07
N CYS A 369 -4.11 5.76 -8.08
CA CYS A 369 -4.14 4.94 -9.31
C CYS A 369 -5.54 4.84 -9.90
N CYS A 370 -6.55 4.52 -9.08
CA CYS A 370 -7.92 4.35 -9.56
C CYS A 370 -8.55 5.67 -10.02
N LEU A 371 -8.27 6.78 -9.32
CA LEU A 371 -8.79 8.10 -9.72
C LEU A 371 -8.27 8.51 -11.10
N SER A 372 -7.02 8.16 -11.39
CA SER A 372 -6.42 8.43 -12.69
C SER A 372 -7.11 7.63 -13.81
N TRP A 373 -7.55 6.40 -13.55
CA TRP A 373 -8.38 5.61 -14.46
C TRP A 373 -9.78 6.21 -14.71
N PHE A 374 -10.43 6.79 -13.69
CA PHE A 374 -11.74 7.42 -13.87
C PHE A 374 -11.70 8.66 -14.79
N LEU A 375 -10.55 9.35 -14.89
CA LEU A 375 -10.34 10.43 -15.87
C LEU A 375 -10.48 9.93 -17.32
N GLU A 376 -10.08 8.69 -17.59
CA GLU A 376 -10.17 8.09 -18.93
C GLU A 376 -11.62 7.92 -19.38
N SER A 377 -12.47 7.39 -18.50
CA SER A 377 -13.88 7.17 -18.79
C SER A 377 -14.64 8.48 -19.03
N ALA A 378 -14.25 9.57 -18.35
CA ALA A 378 -14.84 10.88 -18.56
C ALA A 378 -14.37 11.54 -19.86
N SER A 379 -13.11 11.33 -20.27
CA SER A 379 -12.56 11.90 -21.51
C SER A 379 -13.16 11.26 -22.77
N THR A 380 -13.46 9.96 -22.73
CA THR A 380 -14.07 9.22 -23.84
C THR A 380 -15.54 9.59 -24.06
N THR A 381 -16.26 10.01 -23.02
CA THR A 381 -17.67 10.45 -23.16
C THR A 381 -17.80 11.81 -23.86
N CYS A 382 -16.79 12.67 -23.80
CA CYS A 382 -16.76 13.95 -24.53
C CYS A 382 -16.47 13.81 -26.04
N SER A 383 -16.15 12.59 -26.51
CA SER A 383 -15.89 12.31 -27.93
C SER A 383 -17.10 11.74 -28.68
N SER A 384 -18.27 11.61 -28.03
CA SER A 384 -19.50 11.05 -28.60
C SER A 384 -20.51 12.11 -28.99
#